data_AF-A0A7K1VUX8-F1
#
_entry.id   AF-A0A7K1VUX8-F1
#
_cell.length_a   1.000
_cell.length_b   1.000
_cell.length_c   1.000
_cell.angle_alpha   90.00
_cell.angle_beta   90.00
_cell.angle_gamma   90.00
#
_symmetry.space_group_name_H-M   'P 1'
#
loop_
_entity.id
_entity.type
_entity.pdbx_description
1 polymer ?
#
loop_
_entity_poly.entity_id
_entity_poly.type
_entity_poly.pdbx_seq_one_letter_code
_entity_poly.pdbx_strand_id
1 'polypeptide(L)'
;MTKARTRWPRQRDAEAPTASGETVAADRVDAVDLETCLSACAAHSTKLVASLDRRRVALAEALRNLLATRAATAPATSGMSPLPLLRRPAKASSGSALPLGEALIDPLLAVGNKALDCGYEDETKLALMVADTVLTQRKRSRAGWRLRARVLEAMGAESAAVAAFERYLEFTEEDGFGVAAKVAGLREGARLQAALVQRLADGCPEAREYAGRSVTDSWARGLELHARGALDEARPLLLGALLGQIGAGAPVHEIQQTVTHYLGLLREEAGVAGGGSAPTAGPGDPAALAELTALTTLYAEQRRARMRGPVDDPTFGGVQWLTLGEFRNRIAGKSLCLIANSQRVGDSSLGKEIDDYDLVVRFNSYRIDPAATGRRTDIHVSIHKHGFNWDQQVDTRLIFGGISGDWKHSLRNRLVPGAQTYLGDESLRWPVRDIGRLGRDVWPSIPTSGFNMLWLLDFLDVSPRLDLIGFDFYESGAYRLPAAMRMPITSVHEYTSEKAWVMERARSVTDTRIRLR
;
A
#
# COMPACT_ATOMS: atom_id res chain seq x y z
N MET A 1 28.60 -30.93 -5.67
CA MET A 1 28.20 -29.51 -5.69
C MET A 1 26.88 -29.40 -6.44
N THR A 2 25.81 -29.16 -5.69
CA THR A 2 24.41 -29.21 -6.14
C THR A 2 24.08 -27.94 -6.92
N LYS A 3 23.75 -28.06 -8.20
CA LYS A 3 23.32 -26.94 -9.05
C LYS A 3 22.05 -26.31 -8.47
N ALA A 4 22.15 -25.09 -7.97
CA ALA A 4 21.01 -24.28 -7.61
C ALA A 4 20.24 -23.93 -8.89
N ARG A 5 19.10 -24.58 -9.11
CA ARG A 5 18.12 -24.17 -10.13
C ARG A 5 17.49 -22.86 -9.68
N THR A 6 17.84 -21.76 -10.32
CA THR A 6 17.07 -20.51 -10.26
C THR A 6 15.67 -20.79 -10.78
N ARG A 7 14.69 -20.72 -9.88
CA ARG A 7 13.30 -21.08 -10.13
C ARG A 7 12.60 -19.89 -10.80
N TRP A 8 12.70 -19.81 -12.14
CA TRP A 8 11.81 -18.96 -12.93
C TRP A 8 10.36 -19.43 -12.74
N PRO A 9 9.35 -18.54 -12.71
CA PRO A 9 7.95 -18.96 -12.76
C PRO A 9 7.71 -19.76 -14.04
N ARG A 10 7.11 -20.95 -13.93
CA ARG A 10 6.71 -21.73 -15.11
C ARG A 10 5.76 -20.87 -15.96
N GLN A 11 6.16 -20.58 -17.19
CA GLN A 11 5.25 -20.02 -18.17
C GLN A 11 4.19 -21.09 -18.49
N ARG A 12 2.93 -20.64 -18.62
CA ARG A 12 1.88 -21.40 -19.29
C ARG A 12 2.36 -21.74 -20.69
N ASP A 13 2.06 -22.95 -21.16
CA ASP A 13 2.17 -23.28 -22.57
C ASP A 13 1.41 -22.22 -23.36
N ALA A 14 2.13 -21.31 -24.00
CA ALA A 14 1.55 -20.34 -24.90
C ALA A 14 1.21 -21.13 -26.18
N GLU A 15 -0.09 -21.25 -26.46
CA GLU A 15 -0.54 -21.58 -27.81
C GLU A 15 0.15 -20.63 -28.79
N ALA A 16 0.59 -21.19 -29.93
CA ALA A 16 1.27 -20.45 -30.98
C ALA A 16 0.47 -19.17 -31.34
N PRO A 17 1.15 -18.05 -31.65
CA PRO A 17 0.47 -16.79 -31.89
C PRO A 17 -0.45 -16.92 -33.10
N THR A 18 -1.76 -16.85 -32.87
CA THR A 18 -2.71 -16.57 -33.94
C THR A 18 -2.41 -15.17 -34.47
N ALA A 19 -2.18 -15.09 -35.78
CA ALA A 19 -2.01 -13.84 -36.49
C ALA A 19 -3.32 -13.04 -36.49
N SER A 20 -3.56 -12.33 -35.39
CA SER A 20 -4.52 -11.25 -35.30
C SER A 20 -4.01 -10.29 -34.23
N GLY A 21 -3.36 -9.22 -34.69
CA GLY A 21 -3.03 -8.07 -33.86
C GLY A 21 -4.31 -7.32 -33.47
N GLU A 22 -5.13 -7.94 -32.64
CA GLU A 22 -6.16 -7.24 -31.88
C GLU A 22 -5.54 -6.87 -30.54
N THR A 23 -5.14 -5.61 -30.43
CA THR A 23 -5.01 -4.94 -29.14
C THR A 23 -6.36 -5.09 -28.45
N VAL A 24 -6.49 -6.06 -27.54
CA VAL A 24 -7.70 -6.27 -26.74
C VAL A 24 -8.03 -4.94 -26.08
N ALA A 25 -9.13 -4.32 -26.51
CA ALA A 25 -9.52 -3.00 -26.07
C ALA A 25 -9.61 -2.98 -24.54
N ALA A 26 -8.73 -2.22 -23.90
CA ALA A 26 -8.59 -2.09 -22.45
C ALA A 26 -9.89 -1.71 -21.71
N ASP A 27 -10.89 -1.22 -22.46
CA ASP A 27 -12.20 -0.77 -22.02
C ASP A 27 -13.28 -1.87 -21.97
N ARG A 28 -13.04 -3.07 -22.51
CA ARG A 28 -14.08 -4.09 -22.64
C ARG A 28 -14.30 -4.83 -21.32
N VAL A 29 -15.50 -4.71 -20.76
CA VAL A 29 -16.01 -5.62 -19.72
C VAL A 29 -16.38 -6.92 -20.41
N ASP A 30 -15.81 -8.02 -19.96
CA ASP A 30 -16.20 -9.34 -20.45
C ASP A 30 -17.60 -9.64 -19.92
N ALA A 31 -18.56 -9.85 -20.81
CA ALA A 31 -19.93 -10.12 -20.42
C ALA A 31 -19.97 -11.49 -19.73
N VAL A 32 -20.04 -11.48 -18.40
CA VAL A 32 -20.13 -12.70 -17.59
C VAL A 32 -21.56 -12.88 -17.10
N ASP A 33 -22.12 -14.04 -17.41
CA ASP A 33 -23.43 -14.44 -16.93
C ASP A 33 -23.41 -14.69 -15.41
N LEU A 34 -24.48 -14.25 -14.72
CA LEU A 34 -24.57 -14.30 -13.26
C LEU A 34 -24.50 -15.73 -12.72
N GLU A 35 -25.11 -16.70 -13.41
CA GLU A 35 -25.07 -18.10 -12.97
C GLU A 35 -23.68 -18.71 -13.08
N THR A 36 -22.93 -18.31 -14.11
CA THR A 36 -21.53 -18.71 -14.28
C THR A 36 -20.68 -18.19 -13.11
N CYS A 37 -20.84 -16.92 -12.75
CA CYS A 37 -20.13 -16.32 -11.62
C CYS A 37 -20.48 -17.00 -10.28
N LEU A 38 -21.77 -17.22 -10.02
CA LEU A 38 -22.22 -17.86 -8.78
C LEU A 38 -21.75 -19.32 -8.68
N SER A 39 -21.69 -20.03 -9.81
CA SER A 39 -21.14 -21.39 -9.86
C SER A 39 -19.64 -21.40 -9.55
N ALA A 40 -18.88 -20.43 -10.06
CA ALA A 40 -17.46 -20.27 -9.71
C ALA A 40 -17.27 -19.94 -8.22
N CYS A 41 -18.11 -19.06 -7.65
CA CYS A 41 -18.13 -18.77 -6.21
C CYS A 41 -18.40 -20.04 -5.38
N ALA A 42 -19.37 -20.86 -5.76
CA ALA A 42 -19.67 -22.13 -5.07
C ALA A 42 -18.49 -23.12 -5.13
N ALA A 43 -17.86 -23.27 -6.30
CA ALA A 43 -16.68 -24.11 -6.47
C ALA A 43 -15.52 -23.63 -5.59
N HIS A 44 -15.27 -22.31 -5.56
CA HIS A 44 -14.25 -21.72 -4.68
C HIS A 44 -14.56 -21.89 -3.19
N SER A 45 -15.82 -21.74 -2.79
CA SER A 45 -16.24 -21.94 -1.40
C SER A 45 -15.88 -23.34 -0.90
N THR A 46 -16.01 -24.35 -1.76
CA THR A 46 -15.69 -25.75 -1.44
C THR A 46 -14.18 -25.97 -1.33
N LYS A 47 -13.38 -25.34 -2.20
CA LYS A 47 -11.91 -25.45 -2.18
C LYS A 47 -11.26 -24.84 -0.94
N LEU A 48 -11.90 -23.84 -0.33
CA LEU A 48 -11.34 -23.10 0.81
C LEU A 48 -11.66 -23.72 2.18
N VAL A 49 -12.39 -24.83 2.20
CA VAL A 49 -12.67 -25.59 3.43
C VAL A 49 -11.34 -26.07 4.02
N ALA A 50 -11.06 -25.72 5.27
CA ALA A 50 -9.82 -26.04 6.01
C ALA A 50 -8.54 -25.25 5.65
N SER A 51 -8.65 -24.09 4.97
CA SER A 51 -7.48 -23.21 4.80
C SER A 51 -6.98 -22.65 6.15
N LEU A 52 -5.66 -22.68 6.38
CA LEU A 52 -5.01 -22.07 7.55
C LEU A 52 -4.71 -20.57 7.36
N ASP A 53 -4.80 -20.05 6.13
CA ASP A 53 -4.61 -18.63 5.86
C ASP A 53 -5.87 -17.84 6.25
N ARG A 54 -5.70 -16.87 7.17
CA ARG A 54 -6.75 -15.96 7.64
C ARG A 54 -7.45 -15.20 6.51
N ARG A 55 -6.75 -14.86 5.42
CA ARG A 55 -7.36 -14.15 4.28
C ARG A 55 -8.33 -15.04 3.52
N ARG A 56 -7.92 -16.28 3.27
CA ARG A 56 -8.76 -17.33 2.68
C ARG A 56 -9.93 -17.73 3.58
N VAL A 57 -9.77 -17.70 4.91
CA VAL A 57 -10.89 -17.90 5.85
C VAL A 57 -11.92 -16.78 5.69
N ALA A 58 -11.50 -15.52 5.64
CA ALA A 58 -12.40 -14.38 5.44
C ALA A 58 -13.09 -14.42 4.06
N LEU A 59 -12.40 -14.87 3.02
CA LEU A 59 -13.01 -15.12 1.71
C LEU A 59 -14.05 -16.25 1.78
N ALA A 60 -13.74 -17.35 2.45
CA ALA A 60 -14.67 -18.46 2.62
C ALA A 60 -15.95 -18.04 3.37
N GLU A 61 -15.84 -17.16 4.37
CA GLU A 61 -17.00 -16.56 5.05
C GLU A 61 -17.84 -15.70 4.11
N ALA A 62 -17.20 -14.82 3.32
CA ALA A 62 -17.90 -13.99 2.34
C ALA A 62 -18.63 -14.84 1.28
N LEU A 63 -18.00 -15.93 0.81
CA LEU A 63 -18.60 -16.86 -0.13
C LEU A 63 -19.80 -17.59 0.46
N ARG A 64 -19.70 -18.07 1.71
CA ARG A 64 -20.84 -18.70 2.41
C ARG A 64 -22.00 -17.72 2.57
N ASN A 65 -21.72 -16.47 2.95
CA ASN A 65 -22.74 -15.43 3.06
C ASN A 65 -23.43 -15.17 1.71
N LEU A 66 -22.67 -15.03 0.62
CA LEU A 66 -23.23 -14.86 -0.73
C LEU A 66 -24.16 -16.02 -1.12
N LEU A 67 -23.74 -17.27 -0.88
CA LEU A 67 -24.54 -18.46 -1.21
C LEU A 67 -25.80 -18.58 -0.34
N ALA A 68 -25.70 -18.23 0.95
CA ALA A 68 -26.85 -18.19 1.85
C ALA A 68 -27.87 -17.12 1.42
N THR A 69 -27.40 -15.92 1.09
CA THR A 69 -28.27 -14.85 0.57
C THR A 69 -28.95 -15.26 -0.72
N ARG A 70 -28.24 -15.92 -1.64
CA ARG A 70 -28.82 -16.47 -2.88
C ARG A 70 -29.92 -17.49 -2.59
N ALA A 71 -29.68 -18.42 -1.65
CA ALA A 71 -30.67 -19.42 -1.27
C ALA A 71 -31.93 -18.79 -0.66
N ALA A 72 -31.77 -17.71 0.12
CA ALA A 72 -32.88 -16.99 0.73
C ALA A 72 -33.69 -16.13 -0.26
N THR A 73 -33.07 -15.65 -1.34
CA THR A 73 -33.74 -14.84 -2.37
C THR A 73 -34.30 -15.65 -3.53
N ALA A 74 -33.94 -16.94 -3.65
CA ALA A 74 -34.56 -17.83 -4.61
C ALA A 74 -36.04 -18.04 -4.24
N PRO A 75 -37.00 -17.83 -5.16
CA PRO A 75 -38.39 -18.12 -4.88
C PRO A 75 -38.52 -19.60 -4.51
N ALA A 76 -39.21 -19.88 -3.40
CA ALA A 76 -39.59 -21.24 -3.04
C ALA A 76 -40.37 -21.82 -4.22
N THR A 77 -39.79 -22.81 -4.88
CA THR A 77 -40.54 -23.61 -5.84
C THR A 77 -41.66 -24.27 -5.05
N SER A 78 -42.89 -23.81 -5.29
CA SER A 78 -44.09 -24.50 -4.84
C SER A 78 -43.97 -25.97 -5.26
N GLY A 79 -44.14 -26.84 -4.27
CA GLY A 79 -43.63 -28.20 -4.33
C GLY A 79 -44.16 -29.02 -5.50
N MET A 80 -43.35 -30.01 -5.90
CA MET A 80 -43.81 -31.24 -6.53
C MET A 80 -42.73 -32.33 -6.37
N SER A 81 -43.10 -33.32 -5.55
CA SER A 81 -42.83 -34.78 -5.59
C SER A 81 -41.45 -35.38 -5.93
N PRO A 82 -41.13 -36.57 -5.37
CA PRO A 82 -39.82 -37.18 -5.48
C PRO A 82 -39.50 -37.65 -6.91
N LEU A 83 -38.21 -37.54 -7.23
CA LEU A 83 -37.53 -37.87 -8.49
C LEU A 83 -37.87 -39.26 -9.06
N PRO A 84 -37.89 -39.40 -10.40
CA PRO A 84 -37.31 -40.54 -11.07
C PRO A 84 -35.93 -40.19 -11.66
N LEU A 85 -34.97 -41.05 -11.34
CA LEU A 85 -33.59 -41.08 -11.83
C LEU A 85 -33.49 -41.15 -13.36
N LEU A 86 -32.37 -40.63 -13.88
CA LEU A 86 -31.80 -40.78 -15.23
C LEU A 86 -32.48 -40.01 -16.39
N ARG A 87 -31.95 -38.82 -16.69
CA ARG A 87 -31.80 -38.35 -18.08
C ARG A 87 -30.56 -37.45 -18.24
N ARG A 88 -29.79 -37.73 -19.31
CA ARG A 88 -28.55 -37.07 -19.78
C ARG A 88 -28.66 -35.54 -19.89
N PRO A 89 -27.53 -34.79 -19.83
CA PRO A 89 -27.56 -33.34 -19.96
C PRO A 89 -27.85 -32.96 -21.41
N ALA A 90 -29.02 -32.36 -21.64
CA ALA A 90 -29.31 -31.66 -22.88
C ALA A 90 -28.68 -30.27 -22.82
N LYS A 91 -28.02 -29.92 -23.93
CA LYS A 91 -27.41 -28.62 -24.28
C LYS A 91 -28.28 -27.45 -23.80
N ALA A 92 -27.74 -26.65 -22.87
CA ALA A 92 -28.40 -25.45 -22.37
C ALA A 92 -28.58 -24.43 -23.51
N SER A 93 -29.83 -24.26 -23.93
CA SER A 93 -30.29 -23.16 -24.76
C SER A 93 -30.16 -21.86 -23.99
N SER A 94 -29.66 -20.81 -24.66
CA SER A 94 -29.57 -19.43 -24.20
C SER A 94 -30.90 -18.95 -23.60
N GLY A 95 -31.00 -18.97 -22.27
CA GLY A 95 -32.20 -18.58 -21.53
C GLY A 95 -31.89 -17.46 -20.56
N SER A 96 -32.44 -16.27 -20.84
CA SER A 96 -32.68 -15.14 -19.94
C SER A 96 -31.75 -15.04 -18.72
N ALA A 97 -30.70 -14.20 -18.82
CA ALA A 97 -29.86 -13.83 -17.69
C ALA A 97 -30.75 -13.37 -16.51
N LEU A 98 -30.65 -14.06 -15.37
CA LEU A 98 -31.33 -13.64 -14.15
C LEU A 98 -30.79 -12.26 -13.76
N PRO A 99 -31.65 -11.25 -13.55
CA PRO A 99 -31.19 -9.93 -13.16
C PRO A 99 -30.56 -10.00 -11.77
N LEU A 100 -29.43 -9.31 -11.58
CA LEU A 100 -28.78 -9.21 -10.28
C LEU A 100 -29.68 -8.43 -9.31
N GLY A 101 -30.36 -9.15 -8.42
CA GLY A 101 -31.19 -8.57 -7.37
C GLY A 101 -30.36 -7.71 -6.40
N GLU A 102 -30.97 -6.64 -5.87
CA GLU A 102 -30.29 -5.69 -4.98
C GLU A 102 -29.61 -6.36 -3.78
N ALA A 103 -30.25 -7.38 -3.21
CA ALA A 103 -29.74 -8.14 -2.07
C ALA A 103 -28.42 -8.90 -2.35
N LEU A 104 -28.10 -9.20 -3.62
CA LEU A 104 -26.91 -9.97 -3.98
C LEU A 104 -25.69 -9.11 -4.33
N ILE A 105 -25.86 -7.81 -4.54
CA ILE A 105 -24.78 -6.93 -5.01
C ILE A 105 -23.69 -6.78 -3.96
N ASP A 106 -24.08 -6.42 -2.73
CA ASP A 106 -23.10 -6.18 -1.66
C ASP A 106 -22.37 -7.47 -1.25
N PRO A 107 -23.04 -8.63 -1.09
CA PRO A 107 -22.35 -9.89 -0.88
C PRO A 107 -21.38 -10.25 -2.01
N LEU A 108 -21.76 -10.02 -3.27
CA LEU A 108 -20.91 -10.33 -4.41
C LEU A 108 -19.68 -9.41 -4.46
N LEU A 109 -19.85 -8.11 -4.24
CA LEU A 109 -18.74 -7.16 -4.11
C LEU A 109 -17.84 -7.48 -2.91
N ALA A 110 -18.40 -7.96 -1.80
CA ALA A 110 -17.62 -8.40 -0.64
C ALA A 110 -16.74 -9.60 -0.99
N VAL A 111 -17.27 -10.60 -1.70
CA VAL A 111 -16.49 -11.74 -2.23
C VAL A 111 -15.35 -11.24 -3.11
N GLY A 112 -15.64 -10.36 -4.08
CA GLY A 112 -14.62 -9.83 -4.98
C GLY A 112 -13.48 -9.10 -4.24
N ASN A 113 -13.81 -8.27 -3.25
CA ASN A 113 -12.80 -7.59 -2.44
C ASN A 113 -11.97 -8.58 -1.61
N LYS A 114 -12.60 -9.59 -0.97
CA LYS A 114 -11.87 -10.60 -0.19
C LYS A 114 -11.03 -11.53 -1.04
N ALA A 115 -11.48 -11.82 -2.26
CA ALA A 115 -10.73 -12.61 -3.22
C ALA A 115 -9.47 -11.87 -3.68
N LEU A 116 -9.59 -10.57 -3.96
CA LEU A 116 -8.43 -9.71 -4.22
C LEU A 116 -7.46 -9.64 -3.03
N ASP A 117 -7.95 -9.50 -1.80
CA ASP A 117 -7.11 -9.41 -0.59
C ASP A 117 -6.24 -10.68 -0.37
N CYS A 118 -6.69 -11.85 -0.88
CA CYS A 118 -5.94 -13.10 -0.78
C CYS A 118 -4.61 -13.05 -1.56
N GLY A 119 -4.56 -12.34 -2.70
CA GLY A 119 -3.34 -12.16 -3.49
C GLY A 119 -2.83 -13.41 -4.23
N TYR A 120 -3.66 -14.47 -4.33
CA TYR A 120 -3.39 -15.68 -5.10
C TYR A 120 -4.02 -15.59 -6.49
N GLU A 121 -3.47 -16.32 -7.47
CA GLU A 121 -3.89 -16.21 -8.87
C GLU A 121 -5.36 -16.60 -9.09
N ASP A 122 -5.80 -17.73 -8.54
CA ASP A 122 -7.17 -18.23 -8.71
C ASP A 122 -8.20 -17.27 -8.11
N GLU A 123 -7.92 -16.76 -6.91
CA GLU A 123 -8.77 -15.78 -6.24
C GLU A 123 -8.75 -14.42 -6.95
N THR A 124 -7.64 -14.02 -7.56
CA THR A 124 -7.58 -12.79 -8.38
C THR A 124 -8.45 -12.92 -9.62
N LYS A 125 -8.46 -14.09 -10.28
CA LYS A 125 -9.37 -14.38 -11.41
C LYS A 125 -10.83 -14.38 -10.98
N LEU A 126 -11.13 -14.96 -9.81
CA LEU A 126 -12.47 -14.91 -9.23
C LEU A 126 -12.91 -13.45 -8.99
N ALA A 127 -12.03 -12.61 -8.45
CA ALA A 127 -12.32 -11.20 -8.21
C ALA A 127 -12.62 -10.44 -9.52
N LEU A 128 -11.89 -10.73 -10.61
CA LEU A 128 -12.14 -10.14 -11.93
C LEU A 128 -13.51 -10.56 -12.46
N MET A 129 -13.80 -11.86 -12.43
CA MET A 129 -15.09 -12.43 -12.86
C MET A 129 -16.27 -11.80 -12.10
N VAL A 130 -16.12 -11.61 -10.78
CA VAL A 130 -17.10 -10.92 -9.94
C VAL A 130 -17.30 -9.48 -10.38
N ALA A 131 -16.21 -8.73 -10.61
CA ALA A 131 -16.28 -7.33 -11.01
C ALA A 131 -16.98 -7.19 -12.38
N ASP A 132 -16.62 -8.04 -13.35
CA ASP A 132 -17.23 -8.05 -14.68
C ASP A 132 -18.70 -8.47 -14.66
N THR A 133 -19.08 -9.42 -13.79
CA THR A 133 -20.49 -9.80 -13.58
C THR A 133 -21.31 -8.62 -13.04
N VAL A 134 -20.78 -7.92 -12.02
CA VAL A 134 -21.43 -6.72 -11.47
C VAL A 134 -21.59 -5.64 -12.55
N LEU A 135 -20.57 -5.41 -13.37
CA LEU A 135 -20.58 -4.38 -14.41
C LEU A 135 -21.44 -4.75 -15.62
N THR A 136 -21.56 -6.04 -15.93
CA THR A 136 -22.49 -6.56 -16.95
C THR A 136 -23.93 -6.21 -16.58
N GLN A 137 -24.28 -6.36 -15.31
CA GLN A 137 -25.64 -6.12 -14.79
C GLN A 137 -25.88 -4.65 -14.41
N ARG A 138 -24.85 -3.95 -13.90
CA ARG A 138 -24.89 -2.55 -13.48
C ARG A 138 -23.70 -1.77 -14.01
N LYS A 139 -23.82 -1.31 -15.27
CA LYS A 139 -22.77 -0.59 -16.01
C LYS A 139 -22.23 0.67 -15.32
N ARG A 140 -23.03 1.31 -14.46
CA ARG A 140 -22.67 2.52 -13.70
C ARG A 140 -22.27 2.24 -12.25
N SER A 141 -21.97 0.98 -11.90
CA SER A 141 -21.57 0.62 -10.54
C SER A 141 -20.18 1.17 -10.21
N ARG A 142 -20.11 2.24 -9.41
CA ARG A 142 -18.85 2.79 -8.88
C ARG A 142 -18.01 1.72 -8.20
N ALA A 143 -18.62 0.93 -7.32
CA ALA A 143 -17.93 -0.12 -6.59
C ALA A 143 -17.43 -1.24 -7.53
N GLY A 144 -18.17 -1.56 -8.59
CA GLY A 144 -17.76 -2.52 -9.62
C GLY A 144 -16.54 -2.05 -10.40
N TRP A 145 -16.54 -0.80 -10.89
CA TRP A 145 -15.41 -0.23 -11.62
C TRP A 145 -14.15 -0.12 -10.75
N ARG A 146 -14.30 0.31 -9.49
CA ARG A 146 -13.18 0.38 -8.55
C ARG A 146 -12.61 -1.00 -8.22
N LEU A 147 -13.46 -2.01 -8.05
CA LEU A 147 -13.00 -3.39 -7.84
C LEU A 147 -12.24 -3.90 -9.07
N ARG A 148 -12.83 -3.75 -10.28
CA ARG A 148 -12.20 -4.17 -11.53
C ARG A 148 -10.82 -3.54 -11.72
N ALA A 149 -10.72 -2.23 -11.51
CA ALA A 149 -9.46 -1.51 -11.63
C ALA A 149 -8.37 -2.03 -10.69
N ARG A 150 -8.70 -2.25 -9.41
CA ARG A 150 -7.75 -2.81 -8.42
C ARG A 150 -7.32 -4.23 -8.76
N VAL A 151 -8.22 -5.05 -9.32
CA VAL A 151 -7.89 -6.41 -9.75
C VAL A 151 -6.93 -6.39 -10.93
N LEU A 152 -7.21 -5.56 -11.95
CA LEU A 152 -6.34 -5.40 -13.11
C LEU A 152 -4.98 -4.84 -12.74
N GLU A 153 -4.93 -3.91 -11.79
CA GLU A 153 -3.68 -3.40 -11.22
C GLU A 153 -2.87 -4.54 -10.56
N ALA A 154 -3.51 -5.36 -9.72
CA ALA A 154 -2.87 -6.50 -9.08
C ALA A 154 -2.37 -7.56 -10.09
N MET A 155 -3.09 -7.74 -11.20
CA MET A 155 -2.68 -8.59 -12.31
C MET A 155 -1.56 -7.97 -13.16
N GLY A 156 -1.23 -6.69 -12.96
CA GLY A 156 -0.23 -5.97 -13.74
C GLY A 156 -0.71 -5.47 -15.11
N ALA A 157 -2.01 -5.55 -15.39
CA ALA A 157 -2.65 -5.04 -16.61
C ALA A 157 -2.92 -3.52 -16.51
N GLU A 158 -1.84 -2.74 -16.46
CA GLU A 158 -1.89 -1.32 -16.07
C GLU A 158 -2.79 -0.45 -16.94
N SER A 159 -2.71 -0.55 -18.27
CA SER A 159 -3.53 0.26 -19.18
C SER A 159 -5.03 -0.01 -18.97
N ALA A 160 -5.40 -1.27 -18.73
CA ALA A 160 -6.78 -1.65 -18.42
C ALA A 160 -7.20 -1.21 -17.01
N ALA A 161 -6.28 -1.20 -16.05
CA ALA A 161 -6.53 -0.67 -14.71
C ALA A 161 -6.80 0.85 -14.74
N VAL A 162 -6.00 1.61 -15.50
CA VAL A 162 -6.20 3.04 -15.72
C VAL A 162 -7.58 3.30 -16.32
N ALA A 163 -7.92 2.62 -17.42
CA ALA A 163 -9.21 2.75 -18.07
C ALA A 163 -10.38 2.48 -17.10
N ALA A 164 -10.30 1.40 -16.31
CA ALA A 164 -11.33 1.08 -15.32
C ALA A 164 -11.43 2.12 -14.19
N PHE A 165 -10.31 2.68 -13.74
CA PHE A 165 -10.31 3.77 -12.75
C PHE A 165 -10.92 5.06 -13.32
N GLU A 166 -10.70 5.38 -14.59
CA GLU A 166 -11.31 6.54 -15.24
C GLU A 166 -12.83 6.39 -15.33
N ARG A 167 -13.34 5.20 -15.67
CA ARG A 167 -14.79 4.90 -15.58
C ARG A 167 -15.35 5.07 -14.17
N TYR A 168 -14.58 4.72 -13.14
CA TYR A 168 -14.98 4.99 -11.76
C TYR A 168 -15.09 6.50 -11.48
N LEU A 169 -14.12 7.30 -11.95
CA LEU A 169 -14.11 8.76 -11.78
C LEU A 169 -15.26 9.43 -12.54
N GLU A 170 -15.62 8.96 -13.74
CA GLU A 170 -16.77 9.45 -14.52
C GLU A 170 -18.10 9.37 -13.73
N PHE A 171 -18.21 8.41 -12.80
CA PHE A 171 -19.43 8.20 -12.01
C PHE A 171 -19.34 8.73 -10.57
N THR A 172 -18.24 9.40 -10.20
CA THR A 172 -17.97 9.81 -8.83
C THR A 172 -17.81 11.34 -8.74
N GLU A 173 -18.59 11.99 -7.88
CA GLU A 173 -18.50 13.44 -7.65
C GLU A 173 -17.32 13.83 -6.73
N GLU A 174 -17.01 13.00 -5.74
CA GLU A 174 -15.90 13.20 -4.81
C GLU A 174 -14.94 12.00 -4.80
N ASP A 175 -13.66 12.24 -5.11
CA ASP A 175 -12.63 11.20 -5.11
C ASP A 175 -12.11 10.88 -3.70
N GLY A 176 -12.99 10.35 -2.84
CA GLY A 176 -12.64 9.97 -1.46
C GLY A 176 -11.57 8.85 -1.35
N PHE A 177 -11.24 8.18 -2.46
CA PHE A 177 -10.25 7.12 -2.53
C PHE A 177 -8.95 7.52 -3.24
N GLY A 178 -8.81 8.79 -3.68
CA GLY A 178 -7.60 9.27 -4.34
C GLY A 178 -7.27 8.53 -5.65
N VAL A 179 -8.30 8.11 -6.38
CA VAL A 179 -8.17 7.39 -7.65
C VAL A 179 -7.61 8.26 -8.76
N ALA A 180 -7.94 9.55 -8.84
CA ALA A 180 -7.41 10.45 -9.87
C ALA A 180 -5.88 10.56 -9.79
N ALA A 181 -5.39 10.69 -8.56
CA ALA A 181 -3.97 10.65 -8.26
C ALA A 181 -3.29 9.33 -8.65
N LYS A 182 -3.98 8.22 -8.36
CA LYS A 182 -3.50 6.89 -8.69
C LYS A 182 -3.41 6.68 -10.20
N VAL A 183 -4.42 7.09 -10.95
CA VAL A 183 -4.46 7.04 -12.43
C VAL A 183 -3.31 7.81 -13.02
N ALA A 184 -3.10 9.03 -12.55
CA ALA A 184 -1.97 9.81 -12.99
C ALA A 184 -0.66 9.03 -12.71
N GLY A 185 -0.57 8.31 -11.57
CA GLY A 185 0.60 7.54 -11.10
C GLY A 185 1.04 6.47 -12.07
N LEU A 186 0.04 5.72 -12.49
CA LEU A 186 0.18 4.66 -13.46
C LEU A 186 0.58 5.25 -14.82
N ARG A 187 0.01 6.38 -15.23
CA ARG A 187 0.39 7.05 -16.50
C ARG A 187 1.83 7.54 -16.51
N GLU A 188 2.25 8.24 -15.45
CA GLU A 188 3.63 8.72 -15.37
C GLU A 188 4.62 7.56 -15.23
N GLY A 189 4.25 6.54 -14.45
CA GLY A 189 4.97 5.29 -14.37
C GLY A 189 5.11 4.55 -15.69
N ALA A 190 4.10 4.59 -16.56
CA ALA A 190 4.15 4.04 -17.91
C ALA A 190 5.08 4.87 -18.80
N ARG A 191 4.98 6.20 -18.74
CA ARG A 191 5.84 7.13 -19.49
C ARG A 191 7.32 6.95 -19.15
N LEU A 192 7.66 6.92 -17.86
CA LEU A 192 9.04 6.72 -17.38
C LEU A 192 9.57 5.33 -17.74
N GLN A 193 8.72 4.30 -17.71
CA GLN A 193 9.11 2.96 -18.17
C GLN A 193 9.43 2.96 -19.67
N ALA A 194 8.61 3.62 -20.50
CA ALA A 194 8.87 3.75 -21.92
C ALA A 194 10.18 4.51 -22.18
N ALA A 195 10.45 5.59 -21.44
CA ALA A 195 11.71 6.34 -21.53
C ALA A 195 12.92 5.48 -21.13
N LEU A 196 12.82 4.70 -20.05
CA LEU A 196 13.87 3.78 -19.62
C LEU A 196 14.17 2.73 -20.70
N VAL A 197 13.13 2.09 -21.24
CA VAL A 197 13.26 1.04 -22.26
C VAL A 197 13.82 1.62 -23.56
N GLN A 198 13.36 2.82 -23.96
CA GLN A 198 13.88 3.51 -25.13
C GLN A 198 15.37 3.79 -25.00
N ARG A 199 15.79 4.33 -23.85
CA ARG A 199 17.21 4.60 -23.56
C ARG A 199 18.06 3.33 -23.61
N LEU A 200 17.56 2.22 -23.06
CA LEU A 200 18.21 0.91 -23.16
C LEU A 200 18.33 0.43 -24.60
N ALA A 201 17.27 0.57 -25.40
CA ALA A 201 17.27 0.15 -26.80
C ALA A 201 18.17 1.02 -27.69
N ASP A 202 18.28 2.32 -27.40
CA ASP A 202 19.18 3.22 -28.14
C ASP A 202 20.66 2.95 -27.81
N GLY A 203 20.95 2.44 -26.61
CA GLY A 203 22.28 1.95 -26.23
C GLY A 203 22.66 0.59 -26.80
N CYS A 204 21.72 -0.14 -27.43
CA CYS A 204 21.96 -1.41 -28.11
C CYS A 204 20.93 -1.63 -29.24
N PRO A 205 21.11 -0.98 -30.39
CA PRO A 205 20.16 -1.05 -31.50
C PRO A 205 19.90 -2.48 -32.01
N GLU A 206 20.91 -3.36 -31.92
CA GLU A 206 20.87 -4.77 -32.34
C GLU A 206 19.83 -5.57 -31.55
N ALA A 207 19.47 -5.14 -30.34
CA ALA A 207 18.44 -5.79 -29.52
C ALA A 207 17.08 -5.89 -30.23
N ARG A 208 16.79 -4.96 -31.17
CA ARG A 208 15.53 -4.95 -31.93
C ARG A 208 15.37 -6.19 -32.81
N GLU A 209 16.46 -6.81 -33.28
CA GLU A 209 16.43 -8.03 -34.09
C GLU A 209 16.00 -9.27 -33.28
N TYR A 210 16.13 -9.20 -31.96
CA TYR A 210 15.80 -10.28 -31.04
C TYR A 210 14.41 -10.12 -30.40
N ALA A 211 13.76 -8.95 -30.55
CA ALA A 211 12.45 -8.65 -29.97
C ALA A 211 11.31 -9.56 -30.46
N GLY A 212 11.43 -10.10 -31.68
CA GLY A 212 10.44 -11.05 -32.24
C GLY A 212 10.71 -12.52 -31.91
N ARG A 213 11.76 -12.84 -31.14
CA ARG A 213 12.14 -14.22 -30.79
C ARG A 213 11.52 -14.67 -29.46
N SER A 214 11.70 -15.95 -29.14
CA SER A 214 11.32 -16.51 -27.83
C SER A 214 12.00 -15.73 -26.71
N VAL A 215 11.20 -15.09 -25.85
CA VAL A 215 11.67 -14.29 -24.71
C VAL A 215 12.50 -15.15 -23.77
N THR A 216 12.01 -16.35 -23.42
CA THR A 216 12.68 -17.27 -22.48
C THR A 216 14.02 -17.76 -23.01
N ASP A 217 14.07 -18.20 -24.27
CA ASP A 217 15.30 -18.75 -24.85
C ASP A 217 16.35 -17.66 -25.05
N SER A 218 15.91 -16.48 -25.51
CA SER A 218 16.80 -15.33 -25.73
C SER A 218 17.37 -14.84 -24.40
N TRP A 219 16.55 -14.75 -23.35
CA TRP A 219 16.99 -14.38 -22.01
C TRP A 219 17.96 -15.41 -21.40
N ALA A 220 17.61 -16.70 -21.46
CA ALA A 220 18.45 -17.78 -20.95
C ALA A 220 19.82 -17.80 -21.65
N ARG A 221 19.82 -17.69 -22.98
CA ARG A 221 21.05 -17.65 -23.76
C ARG A 221 21.89 -16.40 -23.46
N GLY A 222 21.25 -15.25 -23.28
CA GLY A 222 21.91 -14.01 -22.87
C GLY A 222 22.62 -14.15 -21.52
N LEU A 223 21.97 -14.76 -20.52
CA LEU A 223 22.58 -15.03 -19.22
C LEU A 223 23.78 -15.99 -19.31
N GLU A 224 23.70 -17.02 -20.15
CA GLU A 224 24.84 -17.92 -20.38
C GLU A 224 26.05 -17.21 -20.99
N LEU A 225 25.82 -16.30 -21.94
CA LEU A 225 26.88 -15.51 -22.57
C LEU A 225 27.46 -14.49 -21.58
N HIS A 226 26.62 -13.81 -20.81
CA HIS A 226 27.04 -12.91 -19.74
C HIS A 226 27.93 -13.63 -18.72
N ALA A 227 27.52 -14.82 -18.25
CA ALA A 227 28.29 -15.63 -17.31
C ALA A 227 29.66 -16.09 -17.87
N ARG A 228 29.84 -16.10 -19.19
CA ARG A 228 31.11 -16.40 -19.87
C ARG A 228 31.94 -15.15 -20.19
N GLY A 229 31.45 -13.96 -19.84
CA GLY A 229 32.10 -12.68 -20.15
C GLY A 229 31.91 -12.20 -21.60
N ALA A 230 31.05 -12.85 -22.40
CA ALA A 230 30.75 -12.44 -23.77
C ALA A 230 29.66 -11.35 -23.79
N LEU A 231 30.00 -10.17 -23.25
CA LEU A 231 29.03 -9.09 -23.00
C LEU A 231 28.39 -8.53 -24.27
N ASP A 232 29.17 -8.37 -25.34
CA ASP A 232 28.69 -7.82 -26.62
C ASP A 232 27.66 -8.75 -27.28
N GLU A 233 27.76 -10.06 -27.08
CA GLU A 233 26.78 -11.04 -27.57
C GLU A 233 25.59 -11.19 -26.61
N ALA A 234 25.81 -11.04 -25.31
CA ALA A 234 24.77 -11.18 -24.29
C ALA A 234 23.74 -10.03 -24.32
N ARG A 235 24.23 -8.80 -24.48
CA ARG A 235 23.42 -7.58 -24.35
C ARG A 235 22.25 -7.49 -25.35
N PRO A 236 22.43 -7.74 -26.67
CA PRO A 236 21.33 -7.73 -27.63
C PRO A 236 20.24 -8.78 -27.32
N LEU A 237 20.64 -9.95 -26.83
CA LEU A 237 19.70 -11.03 -26.47
C LEU A 237 18.86 -10.68 -25.24
N LEU A 238 19.48 -10.16 -24.19
CA LEU A 238 18.79 -9.76 -22.95
C LEU A 238 17.82 -8.60 -23.19
N LEU A 239 18.29 -7.54 -23.87
CA LEU A 239 17.44 -6.40 -24.20
C LEU A 239 16.36 -6.76 -25.21
N GLY A 240 16.66 -7.61 -26.20
CA GLY A 240 15.67 -8.13 -27.14
C GLY A 240 14.56 -8.90 -26.46
N ALA A 241 14.89 -9.77 -25.50
CA ALA A 241 13.90 -10.47 -24.69
C ALA A 241 13.03 -9.50 -23.86
N LEU A 242 13.61 -8.45 -23.26
CA LEU A 242 12.84 -7.40 -22.57
C LEU A 242 11.88 -6.67 -23.53
N LEU A 243 12.35 -6.30 -24.72
CA LEU A 243 11.52 -5.66 -25.75
C LEU A 243 10.40 -6.59 -26.23
N GLY A 244 10.69 -7.87 -26.44
CA GLY A 244 9.69 -8.89 -26.80
C GLY A 244 8.65 -9.09 -25.70
N GLN A 245 9.07 -9.10 -24.43
CA GLN A 245 8.17 -9.18 -23.28
C GLN A 245 7.21 -7.98 -23.21
N ILE A 246 7.71 -6.76 -23.48
CA ILE A 246 6.89 -5.55 -23.54
C ILE A 246 5.93 -5.59 -24.73
N GLY A 247 6.42 -5.98 -25.92
CA GLY A 247 5.61 -6.09 -27.13
C GLY A 247 4.48 -7.13 -27.02
N ALA A 248 4.69 -8.19 -26.25
CA ALA A 248 3.69 -9.20 -25.95
C ALA A 248 2.66 -8.76 -24.89
N GLY A 249 2.79 -7.55 -24.32
CA GLY A 249 1.86 -7.04 -23.31
C GLY A 249 1.98 -7.76 -21.96
N ALA A 250 3.18 -8.24 -21.59
CA ALA A 250 3.38 -8.94 -20.33
C ALA A 250 2.98 -8.07 -19.10
N PRO A 251 2.55 -8.70 -17.99
CA PRO A 251 2.24 -7.99 -16.76
C PRO A 251 3.38 -7.08 -16.29
N VAL A 252 3.03 -5.88 -15.84
CA VAL A 252 4.05 -4.87 -15.56
C VAL A 252 5.03 -5.25 -14.44
N HIS A 253 4.60 -6.06 -13.48
CA HIS A 253 5.48 -6.54 -12.42
C HIS A 253 6.54 -7.50 -12.96
N GLU A 254 6.23 -8.29 -14.00
CA GLU A 254 7.21 -9.15 -14.68
C GLU A 254 8.21 -8.30 -15.47
N ILE A 255 7.74 -7.29 -16.21
CA ILE A 255 8.63 -6.36 -16.92
C ILE A 255 9.58 -5.69 -15.93
N GLN A 256 9.06 -5.21 -14.79
CA GLN A 256 9.87 -4.60 -13.75
C GLN A 256 10.89 -5.58 -13.15
N GLN A 257 10.55 -6.86 -12.96
CA GLN A 257 11.50 -7.87 -12.51
C GLN A 257 12.63 -8.07 -13.51
N THR A 258 12.30 -8.18 -14.81
CA THR A 258 13.29 -8.30 -15.90
C THR A 258 14.22 -7.08 -15.95
N VAL A 259 13.68 -5.86 -15.87
CA VAL A 259 14.46 -4.62 -15.80
C VAL A 259 15.37 -4.59 -14.56
N THR A 260 14.84 -4.98 -13.40
CA THR A 260 15.62 -5.02 -12.15
C THR A 260 16.80 -5.96 -12.28
N HIS A 261 16.57 -7.14 -12.86
CA HIS A 261 17.62 -8.13 -13.09
C HIS A 261 18.67 -7.60 -14.07
N TYR A 262 18.24 -7.02 -15.19
CA TYR A 262 19.15 -6.43 -16.18
C TYR A 262 20.01 -5.30 -15.59
N LEU A 263 19.42 -4.37 -14.82
CA LEU A 263 20.17 -3.32 -14.13
C LEU A 263 21.16 -3.89 -13.11
N GLY A 264 20.84 -5.04 -12.49
CA GLY A 264 21.76 -5.79 -11.65
C GLY A 264 23.01 -6.24 -12.40
N LEU A 265 22.84 -6.83 -13.59
CA LEU A 265 23.94 -7.24 -14.47
C LEU A 265 24.82 -6.04 -14.86
N LEU A 266 24.20 -4.92 -15.27
CA LEU A 266 24.95 -3.69 -15.60
C LEU A 266 25.76 -3.14 -14.42
N ARG A 267 25.26 -3.28 -13.18
CA ARG A 267 26.01 -2.87 -11.98
C ARG A 267 27.23 -3.75 -11.73
N GLU A 268 27.09 -5.06 -11.96
CA GLU A 268 28.19 -6.02 -11.89
C GLU A 268 29.25 -5.69 -12.96
N GLU A 269 28.83 -5.43 -14.20
CA GLU A 269 29.72 -4.98 -15.30
C GLU A 269 30.47 -3.69 -14.94
N ALA A 270 29.80 -2.72 -14.31
CA ALA A 270 30.39 -1.45 -13.90
C ALA A 270 31.29 -1.55 -12.65
N GLY A 271 31.50 -2.74 -12.09
CA GLY A 271 32.33 -2.95 -10.90
C GLY A 271 31.72 -2.37 -9.61
N VAL A 272 30.43 -2.04 -9.62
CA VAL A 272 29.72 -1.49 -8.46
C VAL A 272 29.31 -2.65 -7.55
N ALA A 273 30.08 -2.87 -6.48
CA ALA A 273 29.84 -3.96 -5.53
C ALA A 273 28.38 -3.98 -5.02
N GLY A 274 27.66 -5.06 -5.29
CA GLY A 274 26.51 -5.48 -4.50
C GLY A 274 27.00 -5.94 -3.12
N GLY A 275 26.29 -5.57 -2.05
CA GLY A 275 26.75 -5.69 -0.65
C GLY A 275 27.16 -7.10 -0.17
N GLY A 276 28.34 -7.57 -0.59
CA GLY A 276 28.93 -8.84 -0.18
C GLY A 276 30.14 -9.33 -0.98
N SER A 277 30.51 -8.72 -2.11
CA SER A 277 31.72 -9.10 -2.86
C SER A 277 32.64 -7.91 -3.12
N ALA A 278 33.95 -8.08 -2.90
CA ALA A 278 34.95 -7.06 -3.17
C ALA A 278 35.03 -6.77 -4.68
N PRO A 279 35.23 -5.50 -5.10
CA PRO A 279 35.36 -5.14 -6.51
C PRO A 279 36.58 -5.83 -7.11
N THR A 280 36.39 -6.60 -8.19
CA THR A 280 37.44 -7.36 -8.88
C THR A 280 38.10 -6.58 -10.03
N ALA A 281 37.65 -5.36 -10.33
CA ALA A 281 38.21 -4.51 -11.38
C ALA A 281 38.38 -3.07 -10.91
N GLY A 282 39.34 -2.35 -11.51
CA GLY A 282 39.67 -0.95 -11.21
C GLY A 282 38.50 0.03 -11.46
N PRO A 283 38.71 1.35 -11.31
CA PRO A 283 37.64 2.33 -11.49
C PRO A 283 37.00 2.17 -12.86
N GLY A 284 35.70 1.84 -12.88
CA GLY A 284 34.94 1.64 -14.12
C GLY A 284 34.90 2.92 -14.97
N ASP A 285 34.61 2.76 -16.26
CA ASP A 285 34.47 3.88 -17.20
C ASP A 285 33.46 4.92 -16.65
N PRO A 286 33.87 6.19 -16.45
CA PRO A 286 33.00 7.25 -15.97
C PRO A 286 31.73 7.45 -16.82
N ALA A 287 31.81 7.21 -18.13
CA ALA A 287 30.65 7.33 -19.02
C ALA A 287 29.64 6.21 -18.76
N ALA A 288 30.11 4.97 -18.60
CA ALA A 288 29.26 3.82 -18.25
C ALA A 288 28.58 4.00 -16.88
N LEU A 289 29.30 4.56 -15.90
CA LEU A 289 28.75 4.85 -14.57
C LEU A 289 27.68 5.96 -14.60
N ALA A 290 27.89 7.00 -15.41
CA ALA A 290 26.91 8.07 -15.61
C ALA A 290 25.63 7.52 -16.27
N GLU A 291 25.77 6.65 -17.28
CA GLU A 291 24.63 6.01 -17.94
C GLU A 291 23.85 5.10 -16.99
N LEU A 292 24.55 4.26 -16.23
CA LEU A 292 23.95 3.41 -15.20
C LEU A 292 23.21 4.24 -14.12
N THR A 293 23.76 5.39 -13.74
CA THR A 293 23.13 6.33 -12.80
C THR A 293 21.84 6.91 -13.39
N ALA A 294 21.84 7.29 -14.66
CA ALA A 294 20.66 7.81 -15.34
C ALA A 294 19.55 6.75 -15.50
N LEU A 295 19.91 5.52 -15.87
CA LEU A 295 18.98 4.38 -15.95
C LEU A 295 18.39 4.04 -14.57
N THR A 296 19.23 4.02 -13.53
CA THR A 296 18.79 3.76 -12.15
C THR A 296 17.86 4.86 -11.64
N THR A 297 18.13 6.12 -12.00
CA THR A 297 17.25 7.26 -11.69
C THR A 297 15.89 7.10 -12.33
N LEU A 298 15.83 6.85 -13.64
CA LEU A 298 14.56 6.62 -14.36
C LEU A 298 13.77 5.46 -13.78
N TYR A 299 14.44 4.35 -13.46
CA TYR A 299 13.83 3.20 -12.83
C TYR A 299 13.28 3.52 -11.43
N ALA A 300 14.04 4.25 -10.60
CA ALA A 300 13.60 4.66 -9.27
C ALA A 300 12.43 5.66 -9.32
N GLU A 301 12.44 6.60 -10.27
CA GLU A 301 11.33 7.53 -10.52
C GLU A 301 10.08 6.79 -10.99
N GLN A 302 10.23 5.87 -11.93
CA GLN A 302 9.13 5.03 -12.41
C GLN A 302 8.45 4.27 -11.27
N ARG A 303 9.23 3.65 -10.38
CA ARG A 303 8.67 2.94 -9.22
C ARG A 303 8.01 3.89 -8.24
N ARG A 304 8.61 5.06 -7.99
CA ARG A 304 8.00 6.10 -7.15
C ARG A 304 6.66 6.57 -7.71
N ALA A 305 6.58 6.90 -8.99
CA ALA A 305 5.37 7.37 -9.65
C ALA A 305 4.22 6.34 -9.55
N ARG A 306 4.48 5.05 -9.78
CA ARG A 306 3.47 3.98 -9.69
C ARG A 306 2.95 3.75 -8.27
N MET A 307 3.84 3.88 -7.28
CA MET A 307 3.51 3.73 -5.87
C MET A 307 2.80 4.97 -5.30
N ARG A 308 3.00 6.17 -5.89
CA ARG A 308 2.64 7.46 -5.27
C ARG A 308 1.69 8.35 -6.09
N GLY A 309 1.49 8.12 -7.39
CA GLY A 309 0.98 9.16 -8.31
C GLY A 309 2.12 10.01 -8.91
N PRO A 310 2.01 10.70 -10.07
CA PRO A 310 2.62 11.98 -10.28
C PRO A 310 1.90 12.84 -9.26
N VAL A 311 2.61 13.01 -8.17
CA VAL A 311 2.48 14.24 -7.46
C VAL A 311 3.07 15.26 -8.42
N ASP A 312 2.40 16.37 -8.68
CA ASP A 312 3.13 17.57 -9.07
C ASP A 312 4.11 17.82 -7.92
N ASP A 313 5.32 17.28 -8.05
CA ASP A 313 6.33 17.44 -7.02
C ASP A 313 7.04 18.76 -7.33
N PRO A 314 6.65 19.80 -6.59
CA PRO A 314 7.70 20.44 -5.82
C PRO A 314 7.40 20.58 -4.32
N THR A 315 6.13 20.56 -3.88
CA THR A 315 5.75 21.14 -2.58
C THR A 315 4.33 20.76 -2.14
N PHE A 316 4.17 20.09 -0.98
CA PHE A 316 2.93 20.15 -0.17
C PHE A 316 2.73 21.57 0.44
N GLY A 317 2.97 22.63 -0.34
CA GLY A 317 3.08 24.01 0.13
C GLY A 317 4.36 24.33 0.92
N GLY A 318 5.53 23.79 0.51
CA GLY A 318 6.82 24.12 1.12
C GLY A 318 7.21 23.26 2.34
N VAL A 319 6.48 22.16 2.59
CA VAL A 319 6.76 21.24 3.70
C VAL A 319 8.06 20.46 3.46
N GLN A 320 8.94 20.44 4.47
CA GLN A 320 10.16 19.66 4.48
C GLN A 320 9.94 18.30 5.14
N TRP A 321 10.33 17.22 4.48
CA TRP A 321 10.25 15.88 5.07
C TRP A 321 11.36 15.68 6.11
N LEU A 322 11.03 14.97 7.19
CA LEU A 322 11.98 14.57 8.22
C LEU A 322 12.09 13.06 8.26
N THR A 323 13.30 12.57 8.03
CA THR A 323 13.72 11.22 8.40
C THR A 323 13.92 11.11 9.92
N LEU A 324 14.04 9.88 10.42
CA LEU A 324 14.38 9.61 11.82
C LEU A 324 15.63 10.37 12.30
N GLY A 325 16.69 10.40 11.48
CA GLY A 325 17.95 11.07 11.82
C GLY A 325 17.81 12.59 11.88
N GLU A 326 17.07 13.18 10.93
CA GLU A 326 16.82 14.63 10.93
C GLU A 326 15.92 15.05 12.09
N PHE A 327 14.89 14.26 12.40
CA PHE A 327 14.06 14.49 13.57
C PHE A 327 14.89 14.42 14.87
N ARG A 328 15.77 13.43 15.02
CA ARG A 328 16.72 13.33 16.14
C ARG A 328 17.54 14.61 16.29
N ASN A 329 18.12 15.11 15.20
CA ASN A 329 18.95 16.32 15.24
C ASN A 329 18.14 17.56 15.64
N ARG A 330 16.88 17.65 15.25
CA ARG A 330 16.02 18.80 15.62
C ARG A 330 15.66 18.86 17.10
N ILE A 331 15.54 17.72 17.77
CA ILE A 331 15.14 17.64 19.18
C ILE A 331 16.33 17.51 20.14
N ALA A 332 17.54 17.29 19.63
CA ALA A 332 18.73 17.10 20.44
C ALA A 332 19.05 18.33 21.30
N GLY A 333 19.36 18.11 22.56
CA GLY A 333 19.69 19.15 23.54
C GLY A 333 18.49 19.97 24.04
N LYS A 334 17.29 19.80 23.46
CA LYS A 334 16.08 20.56 23.83
C LYS A 334 15.31 19.87 24.94
N SER A 335 14.66 20.67 25.79
CA SER A 335 13.66 20.22 26.75
C SER A 335 12.31 19.97 26.07
N LEU A 336 11.69 18.82 26.33
CA LEU A 336 10.39 18.46 25.77
C LEU A 336 9.35 18.22 26.86
N CYS A 337 8.14 18.70 26.61
CA CYS A 337 6.96 18.26 27.34
C CYS A 337 5.93 17.61 26.41
N LEU A 338 5.34 16.51 26.87
CA LEU A 338 4.22 15.86 26.21
C LEU A 338 2.97 16.16 27.00
N ILE A 339 1.94 16.69 26.35
CA ILE A 339 0.70 17.09 27.01
C ILE A 339 -0.40 16.06 26.72
N ALA A 340 -0.90 15.39 27.75
CA ALA A 340 -2.00 14.46 27.61
C ALA A 340 -3.33 15.19 27.33
N ASN A 341 -4.26 14.48 26.71
CA ASN A 341 -5.63 14.93 26.53
C ASN A 341 -6.51 14.48 27.72
N SER A 342 -6.09 14.75 28.95
CA SER A 342 -6.79 14.34 30.18
C SER A 342 -7.43 15.53 30.91
N GLN A 343 -8.54 15.29 31.61
CA GLN A 343 -9.24 16.33 32.39
C GLN A 343 -8.34 16.93 33.47
N ARG A 344 -7.44 16.11 34.02
CA ARG A 344 -6.40 16.54 34.96
C ARG A 344 -5.53 17.69 34.47
N VAL A 345 -5.22 17.77 33.16
CA VAL A 345 -4.55 18.96 32.61
C VAL A 345 -5.50 20.14 32.60
N GLY A 346 -6.75 19.93 32.17
CA GLY A 346 -7.79 20.96 32.08
C GLY A 346 -8.13 21.63 33.42
N ASP A 347 -7.95 20.92 34.54
CA ASP A 347 -8.19 21.44 35.89
C ASP A 347 -6.93 22.07 36.51
N SER A 348 -5.83 22.13 35.77
CA SER A 348 -4.55 22.69 36.24
C SER A 348 -4.34 24.15 35.83
N SER A 349 -3.25 24.76 36.31
CA SER A 349 -2.79 26.10 35.95
C SER A 349 -1.37 26.10 35.36
N LEU A 350 -1.00 24.98 34.71
CA LEU A 350 0.37 24.72 34.23
C LEU A 350 0.72 25.44 32.92
N GLY A 351 -0.19 26.22 32.33
CA GLY A 351 -0.02 26.71 30.98
C GLY A 351 1.24 27.55 30.75
N LYS A 352 1.60 28.40 31.72
CA LYS A 352 2.86 29.15 31.66
C LYS A 352 4.08 28.21 31.68
N GLU A 353 4.08 27.22 32.57
CA GLU A 353 5.21 26.30 32.70
C GLU A 353 5.34 25.38 31.48
N ILE A 354 4.22 25.01 30.83
CA ILE A 354 4.22 24.25 29.57
C ILE A 354 4.88 25.07 28.46
N ASP A 355 4.56 26.37 28.35
CA ASP A 355 5.11 27.24 27.30
C ASP A 355 6.60 27.57 27.51
N ASP A 356 7.15 27.34 28.71
CA ASP A 356 8.57 27.53 29.05
C ASP A 356 9.49 26.38 28.56
N TYR A 357 8.96 25.28 28.01
CA TYR A 357 9.76 24.22 27.37
C TYR A 357 10.24 24.64 25.97
N ASP A 358 11.35 24.06 25.52
CA ASP A 358 11.84 24.31 24.15
C ASP A 358 10.87 23.77 23.10
N LEU A 359 10.31 22.58 23.33
CA LEU A 359 9.33 21.94 22.44
C LEU A 359 8.12 21.39 23.22
N VAL A 360 6.93 21.80 22.80
CA VAL A 360 5.64 21.34 23.32
C VAL A 360 5.01 20.36 22.34
N VAL A 361 4.76 19.13 22.80
CA VAL A 361 4.18 18.05 22.00
C VAL A 361 2.73 17.81 22.40
N ARG A 362 1.82 17.78 21.42
CA ARG A 362 0.39 17.52 21.64
C ARG A 362 -0.14 16.43 20.73
N PHE A 363 -1.29 15.85 21.11
CA PHE A 363 -1.82 14.65 20.48
C PHE A 363 -3.22 14.83 19.89
N ASN A 364 -3.41 14.41 18.64
CA ASN A 364 -4.70 14.27 17.97
C ASN A 364 -5.61 15.51 18.15
N SER A 365 -6.71 15.36 18.89
CA SER A 365 -7.73 16.37 19.14
C SER A 365 -7.45 17.21 20.40
N TYR A 366 -6.20 17.62 20.62
CA TYR A 366 -5.84 18.47 21.74
C TYR A 366 -6.65 19.77 21.73
N ARG A 367 -6.88 20.32 22.92
CA ARG A 367 -7.53 21.62 23.12
C ARG A 367 -6.49 22.60 23.66
N ILE A 368 -6.53 23.83 23.15
CA ILE A 368 -5.78 24.95 23.73
C ILE A 368 -6.65 25.66 24.76
N ASP A 369 -6.19 25.61 25.99
CA ASP A 369 -6.58 26.48 27.10
C ASP A 369 -5.30 27.14 27.62
N PRO A 370 -5.14 28.46 27.46
CA PRO A 370 -3.90 29.14 27.84
C PRO A 370 -3.53 29.00 29.33
N ALA A 371 -4.51 28.93 30.23
CA ALA A 371 -4.24 28.84 31.65
C ALA A 371 -3.80 27.43 32.05
N ALA A 372 -4.48 26.42 31.50
CA ALA A 372 -4.29 25.03 31.89
C ALA A 372 -3.24 24.30 31.04
N THR A 373 -3.29 24.51 29.72
CA THR A 373 -2.51 23.75 28.74
C THR A 373 -1.42 24.56 28.05
N GLY A 374 -1.37 25.88 28.24
CA GLY A 374 -0.46 26.77 27.50
C GLY A 374 -0.97 27.07 26.09
N ARG A 375 -0.20 27.85 25.32
CA ARG A 375 -0.57 28.29 23.96
C ARG A 375 0.25 27.61 22.87
N ARG A 376 1.45 27.12 23.18
CA ARG A 376 2.38 26.59 22.19
C ARG A 376 2.05 25.16 21.78
N THR A 377 2.31 24.86 20.52
CA THR A 377 2.35 23.51 19.95
C THR A 377 3.44 23.48 18.89
N ASP A 378 4.63 23.00 19.25
CA ASP A 378 5.75 22.92 18.31
C ASP A 378 5.67 21.62 17.51
N ILE A 379 5.26 20.53 18.16
CA ILE A 379 5.09 19.21 17.53
C ILE A 379 3.65 18.73 17.74
N HIS A 380 2.93 18.49 16.65
CA HIS A 380 1.65 17.78 16.71
C HIS A 380 1.80 16.34 16.22
N VAL A 381 1.42 15.43 17.10
CA VAL A 381 1.39 13.99 16.84
C VAL A 381 -0.04 13.53 16.66
N SER A 382 -0.36 12.87 15.55
CA SER A 382 -1.71 12.37 15.31
C SER A 382 -1.67 10.97 14.70
N ILE A 383 -2.71 10.16 14.92
CA ILE A 383 -2.88 8.97 14.07
C ILE A 383 -3.57 9.36 12.77
N HIS A 384 -3.16 8.72 11.68
CA HIS A 384 -3.68 9.02 10.34
C HIS A 384 -5.20 8.88 10.20
N LYS A 385 -5.84 8.09 11.08
CA LYS A 385 -7.29 7.90 11.10
C LYS A 385 -8.05 9.05 11.75
N HIS A 386 -7.43 9.86 12.60
CA HIS A 386 -8.08 10.98 13.26
C HIS A 386 -8.03 12.23 12.38
N GLY A 387 -9.12 13.01 12.36
CA GLY A 387 -9.27 14.19 11.48
C GLY A 387 -9.15 15.54 12.20
N PHE A 388 -8.69 15.57 13.45
CA PHE A 388 -8.64 16.80 14.25
C PHE A 388 -7.27 17.48 14.20
N ASN A 389 -7.28 18.82 14.24
CA ASN A 389 -6.11 19.69 14.28
C ASN A 389 -5.14 19.53 13.10
N TRP A 390 -5.62 19.12 11.92
CA TRP A 390 -4.80 19.03 10.71
C TRP A 390 -4.51 20.39 10.07
N ASP A 391 -5.39 21.34 10.31
CA ASP A 391 -5.36 22.74 9.88
C ASP A 391 -4.57 23.66 10.83
N GLN A 392 -4.33 23.21 12.06
CA GLN A 392 -3.61 24.01 13.06
C GLN A 392 -2.14 24.16 12.68
N GLN A 393 -1.63 25.39 12.74
CA GLN A 393 -0.22 25.68 12.46
C GLN A 393 0.68 25.08 13.54
N VAL A 394 1.67 24.32 13.10
CA VAL A 394 2.73 23.73 13.93
C VAL A 394 4.05 23.76 13.19
N ASP A 395 5.19 23.68 13.90
CA ASP A 395 6.48 23.53 13.22
C ASP A 395 6.61 22.13 12.63
N THR A 396 6.42 21.10 13.45
CA THR A 396 6.58 19.70 13.02
C THR A 396 5.29 18.90 13.22
N ARG A 397 4.91 18.12 12.21
CA ARG A 397 3.78 17.19 12.27
C ARG A 397 4.28 15.75 12.11
N LEU A 398 3.95 14.90 13.08
CA LEU A 398 4.21 13.47 13.01
C LEU A 398 2.89 12.72 12.94
N ILE A 399 2.68 11.97 11.86
CA ILE A 399 1.47 11.20 11.67
C ILE A 399 1.82 9.72 11.77
N PHE A 400 1.16 9.00 12.67
CA PHE A 400 1.39 7.57 12.85
C PHE A 400 0.35 6.73 12.12
N GLY A 401 0.75 5.56 11.62
CA GLY A 401 -0.16 4.64 10.94
C GLY A 401 0.43 3.26 10.74
N GLY A 402 -0.39 2.22 10.92
CA GLY A 402 0.09 0.84 10.87
C GLY A 402 0.29 0.28 9.47
N ILE A 403 -0.53 0.74 8.52
CA ILE A 403 -0.53 0.27 7.13
C ILE A 403 -0.04 1.41 6.26
N SER A 404 1.09 1.20 5.56
CA SER A 404 1.75 2.23 4.75
C SER A 404 0.81 2.87 3.72
N GLY A 405 0.01 2.06 3.02
CA GLY A 405 -0.96 2.53 2.02
C GLY A 405 -2.01 3.47 2.61
N ASP A 406 -2.73 3.04 3.66
CA ASP A 406 -3.76 3.86 4.30
C ASP A 406 -3.20 5.14 4.92
N TRP A 407 -1.97 5.06 5.45
CA TRP A 407 -1.25 6.21 6.01
C TRP A 407 -0.95 7.24 4.92
N LYS A 408 -0.36 6.82 3.79
CA LYS A 408 -0.08 7.68 2.62
C LYS A 408 -1.36 8.32 2.08
N HIS A 409 -2.44 7.54 1.97
CA HIS A 409 -3.76 8.04 1.57
C HIS A 409 -4.28 9.13 2.52
N SER A 410 -4.15 8.90 3.83
CA SER A 410 -4.61 9.86 4.83
C SER A 410 -3.81 11.15 4.82
N LEU A 411 -2.47 11.07 4.68
CA LEU A 411 -1.62 12.25 4.52
C LEU A 411 -2.05 13.08 3.32
N ARG A 412 -2.22 12.44 2.17
CA ARG A 412 -2.58 13.11 0.92
C ARG A 412 -3.88 13.91 1.04
N ASN A 413 -4.89 13.35 1.71
CA ASN A 413 -6.22 13.95 1.74
C ASN A 413 -6.48 14.89 2.92
N ARG A 414 -5.59 14.90 3.91
CA ARG A 414 -5.83 15.63 5.16
C ARG A 414 -4.78 16.67 5.48
N LEU A 415 -3.57 16.58 4.91
CA LEU A 415 -2.57 17.63 5.11
C LEU A 415 -3.06 18.94 4.53
N VAL A 416 -2.99 19.99 5.35
CA VAL A 416 -3.33 21.35 4.94
C VAL A 416 -2.02 22.06 4.57
N PRO A 417 -1.89 22.59 3.34
CA PRO A 417 -0.72 23.39 2.96
C PRO A 417 -0.49 24.56 3.93
N GLY A 418 0.76 24.77 4.35
CA GLY A 418 1.12 25.83 5.30
C GLY A 418 0.76 25.58 6.77
N ALA A 419 0.06 24.49 7.10
CA ALA A 419 -0.24 24.13 8.50
C ALA A 419 0.94 23.45 9.22
N GLN A 420 1.99 23.06 8.49
CA GLN A 420 3.23 22.54 9.06
C GLN A 420 4.44 22.97 8.23
N THR A 421 5.58 23.17 8.89
CA THR A 421 6.88 23.34 8.20
C THR A 421 7.51 21.99 7.89
N TYR A 422 7.42 21.05 8.84
CA TYR A 422 8.03 19.74 8.76
C TYR A 422 7.03 18.60 8.88
N LEU A 423 7.27 17.52 8.15
CA LEU A 423 6.45 16.30 8.19
C LEU A 423 7.32 15.06 8.31
N GLY A 424 7.01 14.19 9.27
CA GLY A 424 7.71 12.90 9.42
C GLY A 424 7.48 11.99 8.21
N ASP A 425 8.56 11.39 7.71
CA ASP A 425 8.52 10.44 6.59
C ASP A 425 8.12 9.02 7.04
N GLU A 426 8.24 8.06 6.12
CA GLU A 426 7.88 6.67 6.38
C GLU A 426 8.72 6.02 7.49
N SER A 427 9.93 6.52 7.79
CA SER A 427 10.77 6.03 8.89
C SER A 427 10.22 6.38 10.28
N LEU A 428 9.40 7.43 10.38
CA LEU A 428 8.77 7.89 11.63
C LEU A 428 7.31 7.41 11.77
N ARG A 429 6.81 6.65 10.80
CA ARG A 429 5.40 6.26 10.69
C ARG A 429 4.91 5.37 11.83
N TRP A 430 5.73 4.43 12.29
CA TRP A 430 5.30 3.46 13.32
C TRP A 430 6.42 3.10 14.29
N PRO A 431 6.83 4.01 15.20
CA PRO A 431 8.05 3.88 15.98
C PRO A 431 8.21 2.52 16.68
N VAL A 432 7.21 2.08 17.44
CA VAL A 432 7.29 0.82 18.20
C VAL A 432 7.50 -0.40 17.29
N ARG A 433 6.89 -0.42 16.10
CA ARG A 433 6.90 -1.58 15.20
C ARG A 433 8.03 -1.54 14.18
N ASP A 434 8.29 -0.39 13.58
CA ASP A 434 9.23 -0.25 12.47
C ASP A 434 10.65 0.02 12.98
N ILE A 435 10.78 0.90 13.99
CA ILE A 435 12.09 1.26 14.58
C ILE A 435 12.45 0.26 15.68
N GLY A 436 11.52 0.04 16.62
CA GLY A 436 11.72 -0.88 17.74
C GLY A 436 11.67 -2.35 17.37
N ARG A 437 11.11 -2.68 16.19
CA ARG A 437 10.90 -4.06 15.73
C ARG A 437 10.16 -4.94 16.75
N LEU A 438 9.34 -4.34 17.61
CA LEU A 438 8.56 -5.07 18.61
C LEU A 438 7.36 -5.72 17.94
N GLY A 439 7.41 -7.06 17.85
CA GLY A 439 6.34 -7.87 17.30
C GLY A 439 5.08 -7.90 18.18
N ARG A 440 4.00 -8.47 17.64
CA ARG A 440 2.72 -8.60 18.38
C ARG A 440 2.77 -9.64 19.50
N ASP A 441 3.80 -10.46 19.51
CA ASP A 441 4.16 -11.37 20.58
C ASP A 441 4.66 -10.63 21.83
N VAL A 442 5.44 -9.56 21.64
CA VAL A 442 6.00 -8.76 22.75
C VAL A 442 5.03 -7.65 23.18
N TRP A 443 4.42 -6.97 22.21
CA TRP A 443 3.42 -5.93 22.47
C TRP A 443 2.17 -6.25 21.65
N PRO A 444 1.16 -6.96 22.19
CA PRO A 444 0.02 -7.41 21.38
C PRO A 444 -0.92 -6.28 20.93
N SER A 445 -1.09 -5.26 21.77
CA SER A 445 -2.00 -4.14 21.53
C SER A 445 -1.48 -3.16 20.47
N ILE A 446 -2.38 -2.35 19.92
CA ILE A 446 -1.96 -1.22 19.06
C ILE A 446 -1.48 -0.13 20.01
N PRO A 447 -0.23 0.35 19.93
CA PRO A 447 0.22 1.39 20.85
C PRO A 447 -0.43 2.74 20.54
N THR A 448 -0.68 3.55 21.56
CA THR A 448 -1.28 4.88 21.42
C THR A 448 -0.34 5.86 20.71
N SER A 449 -0.87 7.00 20.23
CA SER A 449 -0.02 8.09 19.72
C SER A 449 0.97 8.58 20.77
N GLY A 450 0.48 8.70 22.02
CA GLY A 450 1.30 9.08 23.17
C GLY A 450 2.46 8.11 23.34
N PHE A 451 2.17 6.81 23.39
CA PHE A 451 3.21 5.80 23.59
C PHE A 451 4.18 5.66 22.41
N ASN A 452 3.72 5.76 21.15
CA ASN A 452 4.64 5.77 20.01
C ASN A 452 5.61 6.95 20.08
N MET A 453 5.13 8.13 20.48
CA MET A 453 5.98 9.31 20.64
C MET A 453 6.94 9.15 21.82
N LEU A 454 6.45 8.67 22.96
CA LEU A 454 7.27 8.38 24.15
C LEU A 454 8.39 7.41 23.83
N TRP A 455 8.04 6.29 23.20
CA TRP A 455 9.00 5.27 22.80
C TRP A 455 10.04 5.83 21.83
N LEU A 456 9.62 6.64 20.85
CA LEU A 456 10.52 7.29 19.90
C LEU A 456 11.52 8.22 20.60
N LEU A 457 11.04 9.09 21.49
CA LEU A 457 11.88 10.00 22.26
C LEU A 457 12.83 9.24 23.20
N ASP A 458 12.34 8.14 23.78
CA ASP A 458 13.14 7.31 24.65
C ASP A 458 14.30 6.66 23.88
N PHE A 459 13.97 6.04 22.74
CA PHE A 459 14.90 5.41 21.80
C PHE A 459 15.97 6.37 21.27
N LEU A 460 15.58 7.60 20.92
CA LEU A 460 16.50 8.57 20.35
C LEU A 460 17.52 9.08 21.37
N ASP A 461 17.12 9.17 22.64
CA ASP A 461 17.93 9.56 23.78
C ASP A 461 18.84 10.79 23.57
N VAL A 462 18.26 11.89 23.10
CA VAL A 462 19.01 13.13 22.82
C VAL A 462 18.50 14.36 23.58
N SER A 463 17.43 14.22 24.36
CA SER A 463 16.78 15.34 25.02
C SER A 463 17.04 15.27 26.53
N PRO A 464 17.71 16.29 27.11
CA PRO A 464 18.15 16.25 28.51
C PRO A 464 17.00 16.28 29.52
N ARG A 465 15.82 16.75 29.09
CA ARG A 465 14.61 16.83 29.92
C ARG A 465 13.42 16.37 29.11
N LEU A 466 12.68 15.39 29.66
CA LEU A 466 11.46 14.85 29.10
C LEU A 466 10.42 14.69 30.20
N ASP A 467 9.42 15.57 30.18
CA ASP A 467 8.35 15.63 31.18
C ASP A 467 6.98 15.30 30.52
N LEU A 468 6.19 14.45 31.18
CA LEU A 468 4.85 14.08 30.74
C LEU A 468 3.84 14.81 31.61
N ILE A 469 3.01 15.66 31.01
CA ILE A 469 2.07 16.51 31.73
C ILE A 469 0.65 15.95 31.60
N GLY A 470 0.06 15.63 32.74
CA GLY A 470 -1.29 15.06 32.89
C GLY A 470 -1.48 13.65 32.35
N PHE A 471 -0.40 12.87 32.17
CA PHE A 471 -0.50 11.47 31.79
C PHE A 471 -1.05 10.64 32.96
N ASP A 472 -2.38 10.50 32.99
CA ASP A 472 -3.11 9.68 33.96
C ASP A 472 -3.87 8.53 33.30
N PHE A 473 -3.53 8.23 32.04
CA PHE A 473 -4.08 7.10 31.28
C PHE A 473 -5.62 7.12 31.20
N TYR A 474 -6.20 8.33 31.16
CA TYR A 474 -7.63 8.61 31.11
C TYR A 474 -8.41 8.30 32.40
N GLU A 475 -7.72 8.15 33.54
CA GLU A 475 -8.37 8.03 34.85
C GLU A 475 -9.27 9.24 35.19
N SER A 476 -8.86 10.45 34.83
CA SER A 476 -9.68 11.67 35.01
C SER A 476 -10.68 11.92 33.88
N GLY A 477 -10.70 11.09 32.84
CA GLY A 477 -11.46 11.34 31.61
C GLY A 477 -10.69 12.21 30.60
N ALA A 478 -11.34 12.52 29.48
CA ALA A 478 -10.70 13.18 28.34
C ALA A 478 -10.89 14.70 28.34
N TYR A 479 -9.83 15.44 28.03
CA TYR A 479 -9.86 16.88 27.75
C TYR A 479 -9.45 17.13 26.30
N ARG A 480 -10.43 17.33 25.44
CA ARG A 480 -10.26 17.40 23.98
C ARG A 480 -11.13 18.51 23.40
N LEU A 481 -11.00 18.76 22.10
CA LEU A 481 -11.96 19.58 21.37
C LEU A 481 -13.39 19.05 21.57
N PRO A 482 -14.42 19.93 21.66
CA PRO A 482 -15.81 19.51 21.88
C PRO A 482 -16.30 18.47 20.88
N ALA A 483 -15.95 18.62 19.60
CA ALA A 483 -16.31 17.67 18.54
C ALA A 483 -15.71 16.27 18.75
N ALA A 484 -14.55 16.18 19.40
CA ALA A 484 -13.86 14.92 19.69
C ALA A 484 -14.29 14.26 21.00
N MET A 485 -15.04 14.96 21.87
CA MET A 485 -15.57 14.40 23.11
C MET A 485 -16.63 13.31 22.88
N ARG A 486 -17.27 13.31 21.70
CA ARG A 486 -18.24 12.27 21.30
C ARG A 486 -17.58 10.97 20.86
N MET A 487 -16.25 10.95 20.68
CA MET A 487 -15.54 9.74 20.28
C MET A 487 -15.19 8.90 21.51
N PRO A 488 -15.54 7.60 21.52
CA PRO A 488 -15.16 6.72 22.60
C PRO A 488 -13.64 6.61 22.69
N ILE A 489 -13.12 6.48 23.91
CA ILE A 489 -11.74 6.06 24.13
C ILE A 489 -11.66 4.61 23.64
N THR A 490 -10.80 4.33 22.66
CA THR A 490 -10.82 3.05 21.96
C THR A 490 -10.20 1.96 22.83
N SER A 491 -10.86 0.81 22.93
CA SER A 491 -10.38 -0.35 23.70
C SER A 491 -9.31 -1.18 22.97
N VAL A 492 -8.94 -0.78 21.75
CA VAL A 492 -7.88 -1.44 20.96
C VAL A 492 -6.47 -1.13 21.50
N HIS A 493 -6.38 -0.12 22.37
CA HIS A 493 -5.18 0.24 23.11
C HIS A 493 -5.18 -0.43 24.49
N GLU A 494 -4.01 -0.84 24.96
CA GLU A 494 -3.83 -1.36 26.31
C GLU A 494 -3.04 -0.35 27.14
N TYR A 495 -3.77 0.51 27.86
CA TYR A 495 -3.19 1.59 28.65
C TYR A 495 -2.39 1.09 29.86
N THR A 496 -2.68 -0.11 30.37
CA THR A 496 -1.99 -0.70 31.53
C THR A 496 -0.52 -0.98 31.25
N SER A 497 -0.22 -1.60 30.11
CA SER A 497 1.16 -1.91 29.68
C SER A 497 1.95 -0.64 29.38
N GLU A 498 1.31 0.35 28.73
CA GLU A 498 1.90 1.67 28.49
C GLU A 498 2.23 2.39 29.81
N LYS A 499 1.32 2.34 30.79
CA LYS A 499 1.52 2.91 32.13
C LYS A 499 2.68 2.25 32.85
N ALA A 500 2.73 0.91 32.88
CA ALA A 500 3.82 0.19 33.52
C ALA A 500 5.18 0.58 32.93
N TRP A 501 5.29 0.64 31.61
CA TRP A 501 6.51 1.03 30.91
C TRP A 501 6.97 2.46 31.23
N VAL A 502 6.02 3.40 31.33
CA VAL A 502 6.30 4.80 31.71
C VAL A 502 6.77 4.89 33.16
N MET A 503 6.08 4.21 34.08
CA MET A 503 6.39 4.27 35.51
C MET A 503 7.74 3.62 35.84
N GLU A 504 8.14 2.58 35.11
CA GLU A 504 9.48 1.97 35.22
C GLU A 504 10.61 2.98 34.91
N ARG A 505 10.35 3.96 34.04
CA ARG A 505 11.31 4.98 33.58
C ARG A 505 11.16 6.31 34.32
N ALA A 506 10.20 6.44 35.21
CA ALA A 506 9.95 7.69 35.92
C ALA A 506 11.04 7.95 36.96
N ARG A 507 11.67 9.13 36.89
CA ARG A 507 12.60 9.64 37.90
C ARG A 507 11.88 10.36 39.03
N SER A 508 10.78 11.04 38.71
CA SER A 508 9.89 11.61 39.71
C SER A 508 8.46 11.68 39.18
N VAL A 509 7.50 11.62 40.10
CA VAL A 509 6.07 11.65 39.80
C VAL A 509 5.41 12.61 40.77
N THR A 510 4.64 13.55 40.24
CA THR A 510 3.71 14.40 40.98
C THR A 510 2.30 14.17 40.45
N ASP A 511 1.31 14.82 41.05
CA ASP A 511 -0.09 14.70 40.63
C ASP A 511 -0.33 15.06 39.17
N THR A 512 0.49 15.94 38.58
CA THR A 512 0.29 16.46 37.21
C THR A 512 1.48 16.23 36.29
N ARG A 513 2.61 15.71 36.79
CA ARG A 513 3.84 15.52 36.01
C ARG A 513 4.51 14.19 36.31
N ILE A 514 4.93 13.51 35.24
CA ILE A 514 5.88 12.40 35.31
C ILE A 514 7.16 12.85 34.62
N ARG A 515 8.27 12.91 35.36
CA ARG A 515 9.59 13.21 34.79
C ARG A 515 10.30 11.92 34.45
N LEU A 516 10.73 11.78 33.19
CA LEU A 516 11.52 10.63 32.75
C LEU A 516 13.03 10.92 32.81
N ARG A 517 13.43 12.18 32.65
CA ARG A 517 14.84 12.59 32.57
C ARG A 517 15.09 13.91 33.27
#